data_AF-A0A3M1L995-F1
#
_entry.id   AF-A0A3M1L995-F1
#
_cell.length_a   1.000
_cell.length_b   1.000
_cell.length_c   1.000
_cell.angle_alpha   90.00
_cell.angle_beta   90.00
_cell.angle_gamma   90.00
#
_symmetry.space_group_name_H-M   'P 1'
#
loop_
_entity.id
_entity.type
_entity.pdbx_description
1 polymer ?
#
loop_
_entity_poly.entity_id
_entity_poly.type
_entity_poly.pdbx_seq_one_letter_code
_entity_poly.pdbx_strand_id
1 'polypeptide(L)'
;VWPLPVEIMLPAVGQGALALEVRADDAETQALVAPLNHAPTWAAVTAERAFLRTLGGGCQVPVAAYGRLEAGELLLDGLVATPDGQKRLRGQVRGHPDEAESLGQRLAERLLNLGARCLLEPLATVREEGGL
;
A
#
# COMPACT_ATOMS: atom_id res chain seq x y z
N VAL A 1 -10.11 18.61 15.80
CA VAL A 1 -9.22 18.30 14.66
C VAL A 1 -10.11 17.79 13.53
N TRP A 2 -10.02 18.37 12.34
CA TRP A 2 -10.84 17.97 11.19
C TRP A 2 -10.11 16.86 10.43
N PRO A 3 -10.77 15.74 10.07
CA PRO A 3 -10.15 14.69 9.26
C PRO A 3 -9.79 15.23 7.87
N LEU A 4 -8.62 14.87 7.36
CA LEU A 4 -8.19 15.27 6.01
C LEU A 4 -8.87 14.36 4.96
N PRO A 5 -9.50 14.93 3.92
CA PRO A 5 -10.04 14.15 2.81
C PRO A 5 -8.96 13.34 2.08
N VAL A 6 -9.30 12.15 1.60
CA VAL A 6 -8.41 11.23 0.87
C VAL A 6 -7.90 11.81 -0.46
N GLU A 7 -8.65 12.76 -1.05
CA GLU A 7 -8.25 13.51 -2.24
C GLU A 7 -7.09 14.46 -1.94
N ILE A 8 -7.03 14.98 -0.70
CA ILE A 8 -6.00 15.91 -0.22
C ILE A 8 -4.80 15.14 0.32
N MET A 9 -5.03 14.12 1.15
CA MET A 9 -3.97 13.32 1.78
C MET A 9 -4.31 11.84 1.68
N LEU A 10 -3.72 11.17 0.68
CA LEU A 10 -3.89 9.74 0.51
C LEU A 10 -3.22 9.00 1.69
N PRO A 11 -3.91 8.06 2.36
CA PRO A 11 -3.38 7.34 3.52
C PRO A 11 -2.11 6.54 3.24
N ALA A 12 -1.33 6.31 4.30
CA ALA A 12 -0.28 5.30 4.26
C ALA A 12 -0.87 3.90 4.07
N VAL A 13 -0.08 3.01 3.48
CA VAL A 13 -0.44 1.58 3.28
C VAL A 13 -0.83 0.95 4.62
N GLY A 14 -2.04 0.40 4.69
CA GLY A 14 -2.59 -0.25 5.88
C GLY A 14 -2.99 0.69 7.01
N GLN A 15 -3.04 2.01 6.79
CA GLN A 15 -3.38 2.98 7.83
C GLN A 15 -4.77 2.68 8.42
N GLY A 16 -4.82 2.47 9.74
CA GLY A 16 -6.05 2.16 10.47
C GLY A 16 -6.38 0.66 10.53
N ALA A 17 -5.65 -0.21 9.84
CA ALA A 17 -5.76 -1.65 9.98
C ALA A 17 -4.82 -2.19 11.08
N LEU A 18 -5.23 -3.28 11.72
CA LEU A 18 -4.39 -4.06 12.63
C LEU A 18 -4.01 -5.38 11.97
N ALA A 19 -2.75 -5.78 12.14
CA ALA A 19 -2.25 -7.07 11.71
C ALA A 19 -2.02 -7.96 12.94
N LEU A 20 -2.55 -9.18 12.91
CA LEU A 20 -2.23 -10.22 13.87
C LEU A 20 -1.25 -11.20 13.23
N GLU A 21 -0.05 -11.28 13.79
CA GLU A 21 0.97 -12.22 13.34
C GLU A 21 0.99 -13.44 14.27
N VAL A 22 0.93 -14.62 13.68
CA VAL A 22 0.95 -15.91 14.37
C VAL A 22 1.99 -16.81 13.71
N ARG A 23 2.49 -17.81 14.44
CA ARG A 23 3.41 -18.78 13.84
C ARG A 23 2.69 -19.61 12.77
N ALA A 24 3.40 -19.92 11.70
CA ALA A 24 2.84 -20.66 10.56
C ALA A 24 2.44 -22.10 10.90
N ASP A 25 3.08 -22.71 11.90
CA ASP A 25 2.85 -24.08 12.38
C ASP A 25 1.89 -24.16 13.58
N ASP A 26 1.35 -23.04 14.05
CA ASP A 26 0.45 -22.97 15.21
C ASP A 26 -1.02 -22.91 14.78
N ALA A 27 -1.56 -24.07 14.40
CA ALA A 27 -2.93 -24.21 13.91
C ALA A 27 -4.00 -23.83 14.97
N GLU A 28 -3.70 -24.03 16.25
CA GLU A 28 -4.59 -23.66 17.36
C GLU A 28 -4.78 -22.14 17.40
N THR A 29 -3.68 -21.38 17.41
CA THR A 29 -3.73 -19.92 17.42
C THR A 29 -4.37 -19.38 16.13
N GLN A 30 -4.09 -19.97 14.98
CA GLN A 30 -4.73 -19.59 13.70
C GLN A 30 -6.26 -19.73 13.77
N ALA A 31 -6.75 -20.85 14.32
CA ALA A 31 -8.20 -21.07 14.47
C ALA A 31 -8.84 -20.06 15.43
N LEU A 32 -8.13 -19.66 16.50
CA LEU A 32 -8.61 -18.68 17.47
C LEU A 32 -8.74 -17.27 16.88
N VAL A 33 -7.82 -16.84 16.01
CA VAL A 33 -7.83 -15.48 15.45
C VAL A 33 -8.63 -15.37 14.14
N ALA A 34 -8.87 -16.47 13.43
CA ALA A 34 -9.59 -16.47 12.15
C ALA A 34 -10.93 -15.72 12.16
N PRO A 35 -11.79 -15.82 13.21
CA PRO A 35 -13.05 -15.08 13.27
C PRO A 35 -12.90 -13.56 13.37
N LEU A 36 -11.72 -13.06 13.75
CA LEU A 36 -11.44 -11.62 13.85
C LEU A 36 -11.14 -10.99 12.48
N ASN A 37 -10.91 -11.80 11.45
CA ASN A 37 -10.57 -11.29 10.12
C ASN A 37 -11.79 -10.66 9.43
N HIS A 38 -11.62 -9.44 8.95
CA HIS A 38 -12.63 -8.74 8.17
C HIS A 38 -12.26 -8.78 6.68
N ALA A 39 -12.98 -9.59 5.90
CA ALA A 39 -12.64 -9.87 4.50
C ALA A 39 -12.48 -8.62 3.59
N PRO A 40 -13.34 -7.59 3.66
CA PRO A 40 -13.13 -6.36 2.89
C PRO A 40 -11.82 -5.64 3.24
N THR A 41 -11.47 -5.55 4.52
CA THR A 41 -10.20 -4.94 4.97
C THR A 41 -9.02 -5.78 4.53
N TRP A 42 -9.13 -7.11 4.60
CA TRP A 42 -8.09 -8.01 4.13
C TRP A 42 -7.77 -7.81 2.64
N ALA A 43 -8.79 -7.74 1.78
CA ALA A 43 -8.61 -7.49 0.35
C ALA A 43 -7.98 -6.12 0.08
N ALA A 44 -8.47 -5.07 0.73
CA ALA A 44 -7.92 -3.71 0.62
C ALA A 44 -6.43 -3.65 1.00
N VAL A 45 -6.09 -4.12 2.20
CA VAL A 45 -4.71 -4.08 2.72
C VAL A 45 -3.80 -5.01 1.92
N THR A 46 -4.30 -6.13 1.40
CA THR A 46 -3.53 -7.01 0.52
C THR A 46 -3.09 -6.27 -0.74
N ALA A 47 -3.99 -5.52 -1.38
CA ALA A 47 -3.69 -4.74 -2.57
C ALA A 47 -2.73 -3.57 -2.29
N GLU A 48 -2.95 -2.83 -1.19
CA GLU A 48 -2.06 -1.75 -0.75
C GLU A 48 -0.64 -2.26 -0.47
N ARG A 49 -0.51 -3.39 0.24
CA ARG A 49 0.79 -3.98 0.55
C ARG A 49 1.47 -4.53 -0.69
N ALA A 50 0.73 -5.13 -1.62
CA ALA A 50 1.28 -5.61 -2.89
C ALA A 50 1.81 -4.45 -3.73
N PHE A 51 1.10 -3.32 -3.78
CA PHE A 51 1.56 -2.09 -4.41
C PHE A 51 2.88 -1.59 -3.81
N LEU A 52 2.96 -1.48 -2.47
CA LEU A 52 4.17 -1.04 -1.78
C LEU A 52 5.37 -1.97 -2.03
N ARG A 53 5.16 -3.29 -1.91
CA ARG A 53 6.20 -4.31 -2.17
C ARG A 53 6.75 -4.20 -3.59
N THR A 54 5.88 -4.03 -4.58
CA THR A 54 6.26 -3.97 -6.00
C THR A 54 7.08 -2.72 -6.33
N LEU A 55 6.83 -1.61 -5.63
CA LEU A 55 7.65 -0.40 -5.73
C LEU A 55 9.02 -0.50 -5.05
N GLY A 56 9.27 -1.57 -4.27
CA GLY A 56 10.48 -1.70 -3.44
C GLY A 56 10.50 -0.74 -2.24
N GLY A 57 9.32 -0.24 -1.83
CA GLY A 57 9.19 0.75 -0.76
C GLY A 57 9.14 0.15 0.65
N GLY A 58 9.70 0.87 1.63
CA GLY A 58 9.48 0.64 3.07
C GLY A 58 8.82 1.85 3.75
N CYS A 59 8.70 1.88 5.08
CA CYS A 59 8.00 2.96 5.80
C CYS A 59 8.53 4.39 5.57
N GLN A 60 9.72 4.54 5.00
CA GLN A 60 10.38 5.84 4.78
C GLN A 60 10.27 6.35 3.34
N VAL A 61 9.54 5.65 2.46
CA VAL A 61 9.31 6.15 1.09
C VAL A 61 8.02 6.99 1.02
N PRO A 62 8.01 8.08 0.25
CA PRO A 62 6.84 8.94 0.00
C PRO A 62 5.81 8.23 -0.92
N VAL A 63 5.25 7.13 -0.40
CA VAL A 63 4.29 6.27 -1.07
C VAL A 63 3.03 6.17 -0.22
N ALA A 64 1.88 6.29 -0.88
CA ALA A 64 0.57 6.17 -0.27
C ALA A 64 -0.29 5.22 -1.10
N ALA A 65 -1.16 4.47 -0.43
CA ALA A 65 -2.13 3.60 -1.09
C ALA A 65 -3.38 3.44 -0.23
N TYR A 66 -4.54 3.42 -0.87
CA TYR A 66 -5.82 3.25 -0.20
C TYR A 66 -6.74 2.35 -1.01
N GLY A 67 -6.97 1.17 -0.47
CA GLY A 67 -7.87 0.15 -0.97
C GLY A 67 -9.23 0.23 -0.28
N ARG A 68 -10.31 0.05 -1.04
CA ARG A 68 -11.67 -0.02 -0.49
C ARG A 68 -12.57 -0.87 -1.36
N LEU A 69 -13.45 -1.63 -0.73
CA LEU A 69 -14.46 -2.43 -1.42
C LEU A 69 -15.73 -1.58 -1.56
N GLU A 70 -16.12 -1.27 -2.80
CA GLU A 70 -17.32 -0.49 -3.11
C GLU A 70 -18.14 -1.24 -4.18
N ALA A 71 -19.43 -1.46 -3.91
CA ALA A 71 -20.35 -2.12 -4.86
C ALA A 71 -19.84 -3.48 -5.40
N GLY A 72 -19.05 -4.22 -4.61
CA GLY A 72 -18.48 -5.52 -5.00
C GLY A 72 -17.15 -5.45 -5.75
N GLU A 73 -16.65 -4.26 -6.07
CA GLU A 73 -15.33 -4.06 -6.67
C GLU A 73 -14.34 -3.54 -5.63
N LEU A 74 -13.10 -4.03 -5.70
CA LEU A 74 -11.99 -3.47 -4.95
C LEU A 74 -11.37 -2.33 -5.75
N LEU A 75 -11.44 -1.11 -5.21
CA LEU A 75 -10.80 0.07 -5.76
C LEU A 75 -9.49 0.33 -5.02
N LEU A 76 -8.40 0.53 -5.76
CA LEU A 76 -7.10 0.88 -5.22
C LEU A 76 -6.61 2.19 -5.81
N ASP A 77 -6.47 3.20 -4.95
CA ASP A 77 -5.76 4.45 -5.23
C ASP A 77 -4.31 4.33 -4.77
N GLY A 78 -3.35 4.83 -5.55
CA GLY A 78 -1.93 4.80 -5.23
C GLY A 78 -1.20 6.05 -5.67
N LEU A 79 -0.20 6.46 -4.90
CA LEU A 79 0.59 7.66 -5.13
C LEU A 79 2.06 7.43 -4.78
N VAL A 80 2.94 7.99 -5.61
CA VAL A 80 4.38 8.11 -5.36
C VAL A 80 4.78 9.57 -5.55
N ALA A 81 5.51 10.15 -4.61
CA ALA A 81 5.98 11.54 -4.69
C ALA A 81 7.49 11.66 -4.46
N THR A 82 8.07 12.83 -4.73
CA THR A 82 9.38 13.20 -4.18
C THR A 82 9.23 13.61 -2.71
N PRO A 83 10.31 13.54 -1.90
CA PRO A 83 10.26 13.94 -0.48
C PRO A 83 9.85 15.40 -0.25
N ASP A 84 10.17 16.28 -1.20
CA ASP A 84 9.77 17.69 -1.20
C ASP A 84 8.33 17.93 -1.69
N GLY A 85 7.63 16.88 -2.14
CA GLY A 85 6.27 16.93 -2.66
C GLY A 85 6.11 17.61 -4.03
N GLN A 86 7.19 18.07 -4.67
CA GLN A 86 7.12 18.84 -5.92
C GLN A 86 6.67 17.99 -7.11
N LYS A 87 7.10 16.72 -7.15
CA LYS A 87 6.72 15.76 -8.19
C LYS A 87 5.90 14.65 -7.57
N ARG A 88 4.85 14.24 -8.26
CA ARG A 88 4.02 13.10 -7.86
C ARG A 88 3.42 12.38 -9.06
N LEU A 89 3.27 11.08 -8.93
CA LEU A 89 2.51 10.22 -9.81
C LEU A 89 1.37 9.61 -8.99
N ARG A 90 0.14 9.69 -9.52
CA ARG A 90 -1.05 9.09 -8.91
C ARG A 90 -1.73 8.20 -9.94
N GLY A 91 -2.28 7.10 -9.49
CA GLY A 91 -3.07 6.20 -10.32
C GLY A 91 -4.17 5.51 -9.53
N GLN A 92 -5.08 4.89 -10.26
CA GLN A 92 -6.14 4.07 -9.71
C GLN A 92 -6.34 2.83 -10.58
N VAL A 93 -6.69 1.72 -9.94
CA VAL A 93 -7.18 0.49 -10.58
C VAL A 93 -8.40 -0.02 -9.81
N ARG A 94 -9.22 -0.83 -10.48
CA ARG A 94 -10.34 -1.55 -9.85
C ARG A 94 -10.40 -2.98 -10.38
N GLY A 95 -10.99 -3.89 -9.62
CA GLY A 95 -11.21 -5.27 -10.04
C GLY A 95 -11.91 -6.09 -8.96
N HIS A 96 -11.91 -7.41 -9.13
CA HIS A 96 -12.53 -8.31 -8.16
C HIS A 96 -11.67 -8.37 -6.87
N PRO A 97 -12.26 -8.46 -5.67
CA PRO A 97 -11.49 -8.55 -4.41
C PRO A 97 -10.51 -9.73 -4.36
N ASP A 98 -10.82 -10.84 -5.02
CA ASP A 98 -9.91 -12.01 -5.10
C ASP A 98 -8.63 -11.71 -5.90
N GLU A 99 -8.64 -10.63 -6.70
CA GLU A 99 -7.49 -10.18 -7.48
C GLU A 99 -6.64 -9.15 -6.72
N ALA A 100 -6.90 -8.90 -5.44
CA ALA A 100 -6.28 -7.83 -4.64
C ALA A 100 -4.76 -7.70 -4.82
N GLU A 101 -4.01 -8.79 -4.68
CA GLU A 101 -2.55 -8.76 -4.85
C GLU A 101 -2.15 -8.33 -6.27
N SER A 102 -2.79 -8.90 -7.29
CA SER A 102 -2.53 -8.55 -8.68
C SER A 102 -2.92 -7.11 -9.03
N LEU A 103 -3.99 -6.58 -8.41
CA LEU A 103 -4.37 -5.16 -8.55
C LEU A 103 -3.27 -4.24 -8.02
N GLY A 104 -2.71 -4.56 -6.85
CA GLY A 104 -1.59 -3.83 -6.27
C GLY A 104 -0.36 -3.81 -7.18
N GLN A 105 0.01 -4.98 -7.72
CA GLN A 105 1.13 -5.12 -8.66
C GLN A 105 0.88 -4.31 -9.94
N ARG A 106 -0.31 -4.44 -10.56
CA ARG A 106 -0.68 -3.69 -11.78
C ARG A 106 -0.57 -2.19 -11.60
N LEU A 107 -1.05 -1.66 -10.47
CA LEU A 107 -0.96 -0.23 -10.21
C LEU A 107 0.49 0.22 -10.02
N ALA A 108 1.30 -0.55 -9.31
CA ALA A 108 2.72 -0.24 -9.10
C ALA A 108 3.48 -0.24 -10.42
N GLU A 109 3.32 -1.28 -11.24
CA GLU A 109 3.92 -1.38 -12.58
C GLU A 109 3.52 -0.21 -13.48
N ARG A 110 2.24 0.18 -13.45
CA ARG A 110 1.75 1.36 -14.17
C ARG A 110 2.50 2.62 -13.74
N LEU A 111 2.70 2.85 -12.45
CA LEU A 111 3.44 4.03 -11.96
C LEU A 111 4.93 3.94 -12.27
N LEU A 112 5.54 2.74 -12.20
CA LEU A 112 6.94 2.52 -12.58
C LEU A 112 7.17 2.85 -14.07
N ASN A 113 6.25 2.44 -14.95
CA ASN A 113 6.30 2.78 -16.38
C ASN A 113 6.15 4.29 -16.65
N LEU A 114 5.58 5.04 -15.69
CA LEU A 114 5.49 6.50 -15.73
C LEU A 114 6.71 7.19 -15.07
N GLY A 115 7.70 6.44 -14.63
CA GLY A 115 8.93 6.98 -14.03
C GLY A 115 8.91 7.10 -12.52
N ALA A 116 8.04 6.37 -11.80
CA ALA A 116 8.01 6.41 -10.33
C ALA A 116 9.36 6.07 -9.68
N ARG A 117 10.20 5.27 -10.34
CA ARG A 117 11.55 4.94 -9.86
C ARG A 117 12.41 6.19 -9.62
N CYS A 118 12.36 7.16 -10.54
CA CYS A 118 13.11 8.40 -10.42
C CYS A 118 12.65 9.29 -9.26
N LEU A 119 11.41 9.10 -8.78
CA LEU A 119 10.90 9.82 -7.60
C LEU A 119 11.38 9.19 -6.28
N LEU A 120 11.74 7.89 -6.33
CA LEU A 120 12.19 7.10 -5.18
C LEU A 120 13.72 7.08 -5.03
N GLU A 121 14.46 7.23 -6.13
CA GLU A 121 15.94 7.21 -6.18
C GLU A 121 16.65 8.19 -5.23
N PRO A 122 16.20 9.46 -5.03
CA PRO A 122 16.89 10.40 -4.15
C PRO A 122 17.01 9.93 -2.69
N LEU A 123 16.26 8.91 -2.27
CA LEU A 123 16.30 8.33 -0.92
C LEU A 123 17.24 7.13 -0.81
N ALA A 124 17.61 6.48 -1.91
CA ALA A 124 18.55 5.37 -1.89
C ALA A 124 19.99 5.86 -1.61
N THR A 125 20.32 7.08 -2.07
CA THR A 125 21.65 7.69 -1.93
C THR A 125 21.92 8.30 -0.55
N VAL A 126 20.89 8.82 0.14
CA VAL A 126 21.04 9.39 1.50
C VAL A 126 21.42 8.31 2.53
N ARG A 127 21.20 7.03 2.22
CA ARG A 127 21.53 5.90 3.11
C ARG A 127 23.03 5.63 3.22
N GLU A 128 23.86 6.00 2.25
CA GLU A 128 25.30 5.73 2.33
C GLU A 128 26.08 6.71 3.22
N GLU A 129 25.50 7.88 3.56
CA GLU A 129 26.19 8.90 4.37
C GLU A 129 25.76 8.92 5.85
N GLY A 130 24.75 8.13 6.24
CA GLY A 130 24.16 8.17 7.59
C GLY A 130 24.45 6.96 8.50
N GLY A 131 25.38 6.08 8.11
CA GLY A 131 25.72 4.86 8.86
C GLY A 131 27.04 4.97 9.62
N LEU A 132 27.05 5.68 10.75
CA LEU A 132 28.03 5.58 11.84
C LEU A 132 27.34 5.83 13.19
#